data_AF-A0A0M2K5L2-F1
#
_entry.id   AF-A0A0M2K5L2-F1
#
_cell.length_a   1.000
_cell.length_b   1.000
_cell.length_c   1.000
_cell.angle_alpha   90.00
_cell.angle_beta   90.00
_cell.angle_gamma   90.00
#
_symmetry.space_group_name_H-M   'P 1'
#
loop_
_entity.id
_entity.type
_entity.pdbx_description
1 polymer ?
#
loop_
_entity_poly.entity_id
_entity_poly.type
_entity_poly.pdbx_seq_one_letter_code
_entity_poly.pdbx_strand_id
1 'polypeptide(L)'
;MSAADHHVPEEVYRGLTESVRRLVDVTIRSEADAATLTAVRATIDDAAEELGRAPLADYFGNQPASDGSSRAWGNVVMGLRNPFAPPLIVHHGADGHAWADVVLGAAYEGPPGHVHGGICALLLDHMLGATAHEPGRPAVTGTLTVRYEAGTPLGPLHAEARIDRVEGRKVFAVGHLATDAGVTVRADGVFFRQG
;
A
#
# COMPACT_ATOMS: atom_id res chain seq x y z
N MET A 1 -5.46 18.20 -35.86
CA MET A 1 -5.13 18.97 -34.63
C MET A 1 -4.86 17.94 -33.55
N SER A 2 -3.61 17.83 -33.11
CA SER A 2 -3.18 16.86 -32.11
C SER A 2 -3.87 17.16 -30.78
N ALA A 3 -4.56 16.18 -30.19
CA ALA A 3 -5.04 16.28 -28.83
C ALA A 3 -3.82 16.50 -27.94
N ALA A 4 -3.69 17.69 -27.38
CA ALA A 4 -2.65 17.98 -26.41
C ALA A 4 -2.86 17.01 -25.24
N ASP A 5 -1.88 16.12 -25.06
CA ASP A 5 -1.83 15.09 -24.02
C ASP A 5 -1.94 15.78 -22.65
N HIS A 6 -3.16 15.94 -22.14
CA HIS A 6 -3.42 16.58 -20.85
C HIS A 6 -3.06 15.57 -19.77
N HIS A 7 -1.77 15.47 -19.47
CA HIS A 7 -1.30 14.71 -18.32
C HIS A 7 -1.71 15.46 -17.05
N VAL A 8 -2.77 14.99 -16.38
CA VAL A 8 -3.13 15.49 -15.04
C VAL A 8 -1.91 15.27 -14.12
N PRO A 9 -1.41 16.34 -13.48
CA PRO A 9 -0.22 16.22 -12.63
C PRO A 9 -0.41 15.26 -11.45
N GLU A 10 0.69 14.65 -11.00
CA GLU A 10 0.68 13.65 -9.94
C GLU A 10 0.13 14.20 -8.62
N GLU A 11 0.47 15.45 -8.29
CA GLU A 11 0.03 16.13 -7.08
C GLU A 11 -1.49 16.33 -7.02
N VAL A 12 -2.15 16.45 -8.17
CA VAL A 12 -3.61 16.58 -8.24
C VAL A 12 -4.26 15.26 -7.83
N TYR A 13 -3.78 14.12 -8.37
CA TYR A 13 -4.25 12.81 -7.95
C TYR A 13 -3.92 12.53 -6.48
N ARG A 14 -2.71 12.89 -6.04
CA ARG A 14 -2.28 12.75 -4.65
C ARG A 14 -3.22 13.51 -3.70
N GLY A 15 -3.51 14.78 -3.99
CA GLY A 15 -4.38 15.61 -3.17
C GLY A 15 -5.82 15.07 -3.07
N LEU A 16 -6.36 14.54 -4.18
CA LEU A 16 -7.64 13.85 -4.16
C LEU A 16 -7.59 12.59 -3.28
N THR A 17 -6.58 11.75 -3.46
CA THR A 17 -6.45 10.51 -2.67
C THR A 17 -6.26 10.79 -1.18
N GLU A 18 -5.49 11.82 -0.79
CA GLU A 18 -5.38 12.23 0.61
C GLU A 18 -6.71 12.72 1.19
N SER A 19 -7.51 13.44 0.38
CA SER A 19 -8.86 13.85 0.80
C SER A 19 -9.77 12.64 1.06
N VAL A 20 -9.68 11.61 0.22
CA VAL A 20 -10.44 10.36 0.42
C VAL A 20 -9.90 9.56 1.61
N ARG A 21 -8.59 9.48 1.83
CA ARG A 21 -8.00 8.85 3.05
C ARG A 21 -8.51 9.52 4.32
N ARG A 22 -8.51 10.85 4.36
CA ARG A 22 -9.09 11.61 5.47
C ARG A 22 -10.57 11.31 5.64
N LEU A 23 -11.32 11.20 4.55
CA LEU A 23 -12.75 10.86 4.59
C LEU A 23 -13.00 9.48 5.19
N VAL A 24 -12.23 8.46 4.81
CA VAL A 24 -12.31 7.11 5.38
C VAL A 24 -12.12 7.16 6.90
N ASP A 25 -11.05 7.83 7.36
CA ASP A 25 -10.73 7.95 8.77
C ASP A 25 -11.84 8.67 9.58
N VAL A 26 -12.33 9.83 9.10
CA VAL A 26 -13.41 10.55 9.81
C VAL A 26 -14.75 9.82 9.75
N THR A 27 -15.01 9.04 8.69
CA THR A 27 -16.24 8.22 8.59
C THR A 27 -16.29 7.16 9.69
N ILE A 28 -15.14 6.54 10.01
CA ILE A 28 -15.05 5.52 11.05
C ILE A 28 -15.25 6.14 12.45
N ARG A 29 -14.71 7.34 12.67
CA ARG A 29 -14.61 7.95 14.02
C ARG A 29 -15.71 8.97 14.34
N SER A 30 -16.57 9.31 13.38
CA SER A 30 -17.58 10.36 13.54
C SER A 30 -18.77 9.90 14.38
N GLU A 31 -19.19 10.76 15.30
CA GLU A 31 -20.45 10.65 16.06
C GLU A 31 -21.49 11.71 15.62
N ALA A 32 -21.35 12.23 14.39
CA ALA A 32 -22.24 13.27 13.87
C ALA A 32 -23.71 12.81 13.81
N ASP A 33 -24.64 13.77 13.85
CA ASP A 33 -26.07 13.49 13.80
C ASP A 33 -26.54 13.00 12.41
N ALA A 34 -27.74 12.42 12.38
CA ALA A 34 -28.32 11.84 11.16
C ALA A 34 -28.48 12.86 10.02
N ALA A 35 -28.75 14.12 10.34
CA ALA A 35 -28.89 15.19 9.35
C ALA A 35 -27.54 15.47 8.67
N THR A 36 -26.47 15.58 9.46
CA THR A 36 -25.10 15.77 8.97
C THR A 36 -24.64 14.59 8.14
N LEU A 37 -24.86 13.35 8.60
CA LEU A 37 -24.50 12.13 7.86
C LEU A 37 -25.23 12.04 6.51
N THR A 38 -26.50 12.43 6.46
CA THR A 38 -27.30 12.44 5.21
C THR A 38 -26.77 13.47 4.22
N ALA A 39 -26.45 14.68 4.67
CA ALA A 39 -25.91 15.74 3.82
C ALA A 39 -24.52 15.37 3.26
N VAL A 40 -23.63 14.85 4.11
CA VAL A 40 -22.29 14.41 3.70
C VAL A 40 -22.36 13.27 2.69
N ARG A 41 -23.25 12.29 2.90
CA ARG A 41 -23.46 11.21 1.93
C ARG A 41 -23.82 11.75 0.55
N ALA A 42 -24.77 12.69 0.45
CA ALA A 42 -25.16 13.27 -0.83
C ALA A 42 -23.97 13.93 -1.55
N THR A 43 -23.12 14.66 -0.81
CA THR A 43 -21.89 15.26 -1.38
C THR A 43 -20.90 14.20 -1.88
N ILE A 44 -20.75 13.07 -1.17
CA ILE A 44 -19.88 11.96 -1.59
C ILE A 44 -20.44 11.29 -2.86
N ASP A 45 -21.75 11.04 -2.89
CA ASP A 45 -22.43 10.42 -4.03
C ASP A 45 -22.27 11.31 -5.28
N ASP A 46 -22.50 12.63 -5.17
CA ASP A 46 -22.30 13.60 -6.26
C ASP A 46 -20.84 13.63 -6.76
N ALA A 47 -19.87 13.62 -5.84
CA ALA A 47 -18.45 13.61 -6.19
C ALA A 47 -18.04 12.30 -6.89
N ALA A 48 -18.60 11.16 -6.45
CA ALA A 48 -18.38 9.87 -7.09
C ALA A 48 -18.98 9.82 -8.50
N GLU A 49 -20.18 10.37 -8.69
CA GLU A 49 -20.79 10.51 -10.01
C GLU A 49 -19.94 11.39 -10.94
N GLU A 50 -19.42 12.52 -10.45
CA GLU A 50 -18.56 13.41 -11.24
C GLU A 50 -17.28 12.71 -11.70
N LEU A 51 -16.57 12.04 -10.78
CA LEU A 51 -15.38 11.25 -11.12
C LEU A 51 -15.69 10.08 -12.08
N GLY A 52 -16.89 9.51 -11.99
CA GLY A 52 -17.37 8.41 -12.82
C GLY A 52 -17.69 8.77 -14.27
N ARG A 53 -17.75 10.05 -14.64
CA ARG A 53 -18.04 10.50 -16.01
C ARG A 53 -16.93 10.23 -17.01
N ALA A 54 -15.71 9.95 -16.54
CA ALA A 54 -14.56 9.60 -17.36
C ALA A 54 -13.90 8.30 -16.87
N PRO A 55 -14.57 7.14 -17.04
CA PRO A 55 -14.08 5.88 -16.52
C PRO A 55 -12.88 5.37 -17.33
N LEU A 56 -12.05 4.56 -16.68
CA LEU A 56 -11.15 3.64 -17.40
C LEU A 56 -11.99 2.54 -18.05
N ALA A 57 -11.61 2.11 -19.25
CA ALA A 57 -12.34 1.08 -19.99
C ALA A 57 -12.28 -0.31 -19.31
N ASP A 58 -11.14 -0.64 -18.69
CA ASP A 58 -10.89 -1.91 -18.01
C ASP A 58 -10.33 -1.67 -16.59
N TYR A 59 -9.15 -2.21 -16.28
CA TYR A 59 -8.45 -2.08 -15.01
C TYR A 59 -7.23 -1.16 -15.13
N PHE A 60 -6.81 -0.53 -14.02
CA PHE A 60 -5.68 0.41 -14.05
C PHE A 60 -4.36 -0.28 -14.44
N GLY A 61 -4.07 -1.44 -13.87
CA GLY A 61 -2.88 -2.23 -14.19
C GLY A 61 -1.56 -1.48 -13.94
N ASN A 62 -0.53 -1.90 -14.67
CA ASN A 62 0.77 -1.25 -14.67
C ASN A 62 0.88 -0.37 -15.91
N GLN A 63 0.93 0.95 -15.72
CA GLN A 63 1.02 1.91 -16.83
C GLN A 63 2.49 2.32 -17.05
N PRO A 64 2.98 2.43 -18.29
CA PRO A 64 4.33 2.93 -18.53
C PRO A 64 4.45 4.41 -18.14
N ALA A 65 5.57 4.79 -17.53
CA ALA A 65 5.93 6.17 -17.26
C ALA A 65 6.97 6.69 -18.27
N SER A 66 7.08 8.01 -18.40
CA SER A 66 8.02 8.66 -19.33
C SER A 66 9.49 8.47 -18.95
N ASP A 67 9.79 8.16 -17.68
CA ASP A 67 11.12 7.88 -17.16
C ASP A 67 11.52 6.39 -17.25
N GLY A 68 10.68 5.56 -17.88
CA GLY A 68 10.89 4.12 -18.01
C GLY A 68 10.46 3.30 -16.78
N SER A 69 9.94 3.95 -15.74
CA SER A 69 9.31 3.27 -14.60
C SER A 69 7.89 2.78 -14.94
N SER A 70 7.30 2.00 -14.04
CA SER A 70 5.90 1.58 -14.13
C SER A 70 5.07 2.23 -13.04
N ARG A 71 3.95 2.84 -13.44
CA ARG A 71 2.94 3.43 -12.56
C ARG A 71 1.92 2.36 -12.18
N ALA A 72 2.07 1.81 -10.99
CA ALA A 72 1.08 0.93 -10.37
C ALA A 72 0.09 1.72 -9.51
N TRP A 73 -0.43 2.86 -9.99
CA TRP A 73 -1.18 3.80 -9.14
C TRP A 73 -2.49 3.24 -8.56
N GLY A 74 -3.03 2.15 -9.11
CA GLY A 74 -4.17 1.43 -8.53
C GLY A 74 -3.80 0.36 -7.49
N ASN A 75 -2.52 0.08 -7.29
CA ASN A 75 -2.06 -1.00 -6.41
C ASN A 75 -2.51 -0.79 -4.95
N VAL A 76 -2.87 -1.88 -4.28
CA VAL A 76 -3.46 -1.85 -2.93
C VAL A 76 -2.45 -1.56 -1.80
N VAL A 77 -1.14 -1.55 -2.09
CA VAL A 77 -0.09 -1.25 -1.10
C VAL A 77 0.60 0.08 -1.37
N MET A 78 0.93 0.37 -2.64
CA MET A 78 1.68 1.60 -3.01
C MET A 78 0.97 2.47 -4.05
N GLY A 79 -0.30 2.18 -4.33
CA GLY A 79 -1.04 2.89 -5.37
C GLY A 79 -1.32 4.34 -4.98
N LEU A 80 -0.73 5.28 -5.73
CA LEU A 80 -0.99 6.71 -5.56
C LEU A 80 -2.48 7.06 -5.59
N ARG A 81 -3.26 6.42 -6.47
CA ARG A 81 -4.69 6.66 -6.67
C ARG A 81 -5.57 5.73 -5.83
N ASN A 82 -4.98 4.90 -4.97
CA ASN A 82 -5.69 3.95 -4.14
C ASN A 82 -5.73 4.46 -2.68
N PRO A 83 -6.86 4.97 -2.19
CA PRO A 83 -6.95 5.46 -0.81
C PRO A 83 -6.86 4.34 0.23
N PHE A 84 -7.05 3.07 -0.15
CA PHE A 84 -6.80 1.94 0.74
C PHE A 84 -5.30 1.70 0.96
N ALA A 85 -4.45 2.05 -0.02
CA ALA A 85 -3.02 1.86 0.09
C ALA A 85 -2.48 2.61 1.32
N PRO A 86 -1.82 1.91 2.27
CA PRO A 86 -1.11 2.55 3.35
C PRO A 86 -0.11 3.58 2.80
N PRO A 87 0.19 4.67 3.52
CA PRO A 87 1.17 5.67 3.10
C PRO A 87 2.60 5.12 3.27
N LEU A 88 2.88 3.99 2.62
CA LEU A 88 4.14 3.27 2.69
C LEU A 88 5.11 3.84 1.65
N ILE A 89 6.27 4.30 2.11
CA ILE A 89 7.39 4.70 1.25
C ILE A 89 8.54 3.74 1.54
N VAL A 90 8.88 2.91 0.56
CA VAL A 90 9.94 1.91 0.72
C VAL A 90 11.30 2.51 0.38
N HIS A 91 12.18 2.50 1.36
CA HIS A 91 13.59 2.84 1.22
C HIS A 91 14.40 1.56 0.96
N HIS A 92 15.44 1.68 0.14
CA HIS A 92 16.30 0.55 -0.23
C HIS A 92 17.73 0.84 0.22
N GLY A 93 18.35 -0.15 0.86
CA GLY A 93 19.71 -0.10 1.37
C GLY A 93 20.67 -0.98 0.57
N ALA A 94 21.88 -1.13 1.10
CA ALA A 94 22.84 -2.08 0.56
C ALA A 94 22.33 -3.53 0.72
N ASP A 95 22.86 -4.44 -0.11
CA ASP A 95 22.69 -5.90 0.01
C ASP A 95 21.23 -6.40 0.01
N GLY A 96 20.32 -5.68 -0.65
CA GLY A 96 18.91 -6.08 -0.76
C GLY A 96 18.10 -5.84 0.52
N HIS A 97 18.55 -4.94 1.37
CA HIS A 97 17.80 -4.44 2.52
C HIS A 97 16.72 -3.42 2.07
N ALA A 98 15.54 -3.49 2.67
CA ALA A 98 14.47 -2.52 2.45
C ALA A 98 13.76 -2.20 3.77
N TRP A 99 13.37 -0.95 3.97
CA TRP A 99 12.63 -0.52 5.16
C TRP A 99 11.60 0.56 4.84
N ALA A 100 10.63 0.72 5.72
CA ALA A 100 9.64 1.79 5.66
C ALA A 100 9.10 2.11 7.05
N ASP A 101 8.85 3.39 7.31
CA ASP A 101 8.10 3.84 8.47
C ASP A 101 6.69 4.21 8.03
N VAL A 102 5.68 3.73 8.74
CA VAL A 102 4.27 3.92 8.39
C VAL A 102 3.45 4.20 9.64
N VAL A 103 2.40 5.02 9.51
CA VAL A 103 1.42 5.24 10.58
C VAL A 103 0.09 4.64 10.15
N LEU A 104 -0.38 3.62 10.87
CA LEU A 104 -1.64 2.93 10.57
C LEU A 104 -2.72 3.36 11.56
N GLY A 105 -3.72 4.08 11.07
CA GLY A 105 -4.88 4.54 11.84
C GLY A 105 -6.10 3.61 11.74
N ALA A 106 -7.27 4.15 12.09
CA ALA A 106 -8.54 3.43 12.19
C ALA A 106 -8.94 2.67 10.92
N ALA A 107 -8.55 3.15 9.74
CA ALA A 107 -8.80 2.50 8.46
C ALA A 107 -8.20 1.08 8.34
N TYR A 108 -7.22 0.75 9.19
CA TYR A 108 -6.48 -0.51 9.16
C TYR A 108 -6.71 -1.37 10.40
N GLU A 109 -7.63 -0.95 11.28
CA GLU A 109 -7.95 -1.64 12.52
C GLU A 109 -8.63 -2.99 12.26
N GLY A 110 -8.26 -4.00 13.07
CA GLY A 110 -8.92 -5.30 13.11
C GLY A 110 -9.48 -5.54 14.50
N PRO A 111 -8.72 -6.18 15.40
CA PRO A 111 -9.07 -6.19 16.82
C PRO A 111 -9.03 -4.76 17.39
N PRO A 112 -9.81 -4.46 18.44
CA PRO A 112 -9.82 -3.14 19.07
C PRO A 112 -8.41 -2.65 19.42
N GLY A 113 -8.05 -1.46 18.93
CA GLY A 113 -6.76 -0.80 19.12
C GLY A 113 -5.59 -1.41 18.34
N HIS A 114 -5.81 -2.39 17.48
CA HIS A 114 -4.75 -3.13 16.79
C HIS A 114 -4.95 -3.21 15.29
N VAL A 115 -3.86 -3.18 14.54
CA VAL A 115 -3.83 -3.40 13.10
C VAL A 115 -4.33 -4.80 12.78
N HIS A 116 -5.20 -4.91 11.78
CA HIS A 116 -5.69 -6.20 11.32
C HIS A 116 -4.54 -7.07 10.80
N GLY A 117 -4.50 -8.34 11.20
CA GLY A 117 -3.39 -9.24 10.80
C GLY A 117 -3.21 -9.34 9.28
N GLY A 118 -4.31 -9.32 8.51
CA GLY A 118 -4.27 -9.25 7.05
C GLY A 118 -3.57 -8.00 6.49
N ILE A 119 -3.63 -6.85 7.16
CA ILE A 119 -2.87 -5.65 6.77
C ILE A 119 -1.38 -5.84 7.10
N CYS A 120 -1.05 -6.45 8.25
CA CYS A 120 0.33 -6.79 8.56
C CYS A 120 0.94 -7.74 7.51
N ALA A 121 0.19 -8.77 7.11
CA ALA A 121 0.60 -9.70 6.05
C ALA A 121 0.75 -9.00 4.69
N LEU A 122 -0.16 -8.08 4.34
CA LEU A 122 -0.09 -7.29 3.12
C LEU A 122 1.19 -6.44 3.06
N LEU A 123 1.51 -5.74 4.15
CA LEU A 123 2.73 -4.94 4.24
C LEU A 123 3.98 -5.81 4.14
N LEU A 124 4.01 -6.96 4.82
CA LEU A 124 5.16 -7.86 4.79
C LEU A 124 5.35 -8.51 3.41
N ASP A 125 4.29 -8.95 2.74
CA ASP A 125 4.38 -9.44 1.35
C ASP A 125 5.05 -8.39 0.44
N HIS A 126 4.60 -7.14 0.56
CA HIS A 126 5.15 -6.05 -0.23
C HIS A 126 6.62 -5.75 0.10
N MET A 127 6.97 -5.65 1.38
CA MET A 127 8.34 -5.37 1.83
C MET A 127 9.32 -6.47 1.41
N LEU A 128 8.93 -7.74 1.61
CA LEU A 128 9.75 -8.87 1.16
C LEU A 128 9.87 -8.88 -0.37
N GLY A 129 8.77 -8.61 -1.08
CA GLY A 129 8.75 -8.46 -2.53
C GLY A 129 9.71 -7.37 -3.02
N ALA A 130 9.73 -6.20 -2.37
CA ALA A 130 10.63 -5.10 -2.72
C ALA A 130 12.10 -5.52 -2.67
N THR A 131 12.51 -6.36 -1.72
CA THR A 131 13.88 -6.92 -1.68
C THR A 131 14.17 -7.90 -2.81
N ALA A 132 13.15 -8.64 -3.28
CA ALA A 132 13.33 -9.69 -4.26
C ALA A 132 13.40 -9.18 -5.71
N HIS A 133 12.84 -7.99 -5.98
CA HIS A 133 12.84 -7.35 -7.29
C HIS A 133 14.24 -6.85 -7.68
N GLU A 134 14.62 -7.03 -8.94
CA GLU A 134 15.79 -6.40 -9.55
C GLU A 134 15.36 -5.52 -10.74
N PRO A 135 16.15 -4.49 -11.12
CA PRO A 135 15.89 -3.72 -12.34
C PRO A 135 15.72 -4.64 -13.56
N GLY A 136 14.57 -4.54 -14.22
CA GLY A 136 14.24 -5.35 -15.40
C GLY A 136 13.87 -6.81 -15.13
N ARG A 137 13.84 -7.24 -13.85
CA ARG A 137 13.61 -8.65 -13.49
C ARG A 137 12.68 -8.75 -12.27
N PRO A 138 11.35 -8.64 -12.50
CA PRO A 138 10.37 -8.65 -11.42
C PRO A 138 10.31 -10.02 -10.72
N ALA A 139 9.86 -10.00 -9.47
CA ALA A 139 9.71 -11.19 -8.66
C ALA A 139 8.24 -11.39 -8.26
N VAL A 140 7.76 -12.63 -8.28
CA VAL A 140 6.40 -12.98 -7.85
C VAL A 140 6.45 -13.80 -6.57
N THR A 141 5.52 -13.54 -5.65
CA THR A 141 5.38 -14.31 -4.42
C THR A 141 5.00 -15.75 -4.74
N GLY A 142 5.78 -16.72 -4.29
CA GLY A 142 5.46 -18.14 -4.34
C GLY A 142 4.92 -18.67 -3.02
N THR A 143 5.50 -18.24 -1.90
CA THR A 143 5.04 -18.61 -0.56
C THR A 143 5.30 -17.47 0.41
N LEU A 144 4.35 -17.22 1.30
CA LEU A 144 4.48 -16.29 2.42
C LEU A 144 4.07 -17.00 3.71
N THR A 145 4.98 -17.04 4.68
CA THR A 145 4.72 -17.54 6.03
C THR A 145 4.77 -16.35 6.98
N VAL A 146 3.68 -16.12 7.73
CA VAL A 146 3.57 -14.99 8.66
C VAL A 146 3.38 -15.51 10.08
N ARG A 147 4.19 -15.00 11.02
CA ARG A 147 4.11 -15.31 12.45
C ARG A 147 3.76 -14.05 13.23
N TYR A 148 2.61 -14.07 13.91
CA TYR A 148 2.19 -13.01 14.82
C TYR A 148 2.73 -13.32 16.22
N GLU A 149 3.69 -12.53 16.67
CA GLU A 149 4.37 -12.70 17.97
C GLU A 149 3.69 -11.87 19.08
N ALA A 150 3.12 -10.72 18.73
CA ALA A 150 2.34 -9.87 19.60
C ALA A 150 1.26 -9.10 18.83
N GLY A 151 0.29 -8.53 19.55
CA GLY A 151 -0.65 -7.57 18.96
C GLY A 151 0.10 -6.38 18.37
N THR A 152 -0.24 -5.97 17.14
CA THR A 152 0.32 -4.79 16.51
C THR A 152 -0.59 -3.59 16.79
N PRO A 153 -0.24 -2.67 17.71
CA PRO A 153 -1.08 -1.51 18.01
C PRO A 153 -1.23 -0.61 16.78
N LEU A 154 -2.36 0.11 16.70
CA LEU A 154 -2.49 1.24 15.78
C LEU A 154 -1.44 2.32 16.10
N GLY A 155 -1.01 3.06 15.09
CA GLY A 155 -0.01 4.12 15.20
C GLY A 155 1.25 3.85 14.38
N PRO A 156 2.40 4.43 14.79
CA PRO A 156 3.67 4.27 14.10
C PRO A 156 4.18 2.83 14.13
N LEU A 157 4.65 2.36 12.98
CA LEU A 157 5.27 1.05 12.79
C LEU A 157 6.51 1.18 11.90
N HIS A 158 7.51 0.38 12.23
CA HIS A 158 8.67 0.14 11.38
C HIS A 158 8.51 -1.19 10.66
N ALA A 159 8.69 -1.19 9.34
CA ALA A 159 8.72 -2.40 8.52
C ALA A 159 10.12 -2.59 7.93
N GLU A 160 10.67 -3.79 8.04
CA GLU A 160 12.02 -4.09 7.57
C GLU A 160 12.06 -5.45 6.88
N ALA A 161 12.82 -5.55 5.79
CA ALA A 161 13.02 -6.78 5.03
C ALA A 161 14.44 -6.87 4.47
N ARG A 162 14.92 -8.10 4.28
CA ARG A 162 16.19 -8.38 3.59
C ARG A 162 16.14 -9.71 2.87
N ILE A 163 17.02 -9.86 1.89
CA ILE A 163 17.32 -11.18 1.31
C ILE A 163 18.03 -12.04 2.37
N ASP A 164 17.55 -13.28 2.53
CA ASP A 164 18.23 -14.32 3.31
C ASP A 164 19.20 -15.11 2.43
N ARG A 165 18.72 -15.58 1.27
CA ARG A 165 19.54 -16.27 0.27
C ARG A 165 18.87 -16.30 -1.10
N VAL A 166 19.66 -16.64 -2.12
CA VAL A 166 19.21 -16.83 -3.50
C VAL A 166 19.62 -18.21 -4.01
N GLU A 167 18.66 -18.96 -4.56
CA GLU A 167 18.89 -20.29 -5.14
C GLU A 167 18.33 -20.32 -6.58
N GLY A 168 19.19 -20.01 -7.56
CA GLY A 168 18.79 -19.91 -8.96
C GLY A 168 17.76 -18.80 -9.18
N ARG A 169 16.51 -19.18 -9.48
CA ARG A 169 15.38 -18.23 -9.64
C ARG A 169 14.63 -17.93 -8.34
N LYS A 170 14.87 -18.69 -7.28
CA LYS A 170 14.23 -18.50 -5.97
C LYS A 170 14.98 -17.47 -5.15
N VAL A 171 14.27 -16.50 -4.62
CA VAL A 171 14.79 -15.55 -3.63
C VAL A 171 14.05 -15.82 -2.33
N PHE A 172 14.80 -16.10 -1.27
CA PHE A 172 14.28 -16.23 0.07
C PHE A 172 14.52 -14.91 0.79
N ALA A 173 13.45 -14.32 1.31
CA ALA A 173 13.50 -13.04 2.01
C ALA A 173 12.85 -13.19 3.38
N VAL A 174 13.36 -12.43 4.35
CA VAL A 174 12.85 -12.38 5.72
C VAL A 174 12.63 -10.94 6.13
N GLY A 175 11.64 -10.72 6.98
CA GLY A 175 11.24 -9.37 7.37
C GLY A 175 10.31 -9.36 8.57
N HIS A 176 10.05 -8.17 9.08
CA HIS A 176 9.24 -7.99 10.28
C HIS A 176 8.57 -6.62 10.34
N LEU A 177 7.53 -6.53 11.17
CA LEU A 177 6.93 -5.29 11.65
C LEU A 177 7.30 -5.11 13.13
N ALA A 178 7.68 -3.90 13.49
CA ALA A 178 8.04 -3.52 14.85
C ALA A 178 7.37 -2.20 15.27
N THR A 179 7.23 -2.09 16.58
CA THR A 179 6.88 -0.86 17.31
C THR A 179 8.06 -0.46 18.19
N ASP A 180 7.94 0.63 18.93
CA ASP A 180 8.90 1.00 19.98
C ASP A 180 9.07 -0.09 21.06
N ALA A 181 8.06 -0.96 21.24
CA ALA A 181 8.12 -2.09 22.18
C ALA A 181 8.80 -3.34 21.60
N GLY A 182 9.14 -3.33 20.31
CA GLY A 182 9.78 -4.44 19.61
C GLY A 182 8.93 -5.06 18.49
N VAL A 183 9.39 -6.21 18.01
CA VAL A 183 8.79 -6.94 16.89
C VAL A 183 7.43 -7.52 17.27
N THR A 184 6.43 -7.31 16.42
CA THR A 184 5.07 -7.83 16.60
C THR A 184 4.73 -8.92 15.58
N VAL A 185 5.26 -8.82 14.36
CA VAL A 185 5.00 -9.79 13.28
C VAL A 185 6.29 -10.07 12.51
N ARG A 186 6.55 -11.34 12.19
CA ARG A 186 7.64 -11.76 11.29
C ARG A 186 7.08 -12.43 10.06
N ALA A 187 7.82 -12.35 8.96
CA ALA A 187 7.52 -13.12 7.76
C ALA A 187 8.77 -13.69 7.09
N ASP A 188 8.57 -14.87 6.52
CA ASP A 188 9.48 -15.56 5.61
C ASP A 188 8.78 -15.72 4.26
N GLY A 189 9.45 -15.34 3.18
CA GLY A 189 8.89 -15.37 1.84
C GLY A 189 9.81 -16.06 0.84
N VAL A 190 9.19 -16.79 -0.10
CA VAL A 190 9.86 -17.35 -1.27
C VAL A 190 9.31 -16.65 -2.51
N PHE A 191 10.18 -16.01 -3.26
CA PHE A 191 9.85 -15.27 -4.47
C PHE A 191 10.54 -15.89 -5.68
N PHE A 192 9.90 -15.79 -6.85
CA PHE A 192 10.45 -16.27 -8.11
C PHE A 192 10.73 -15.09 -9.03
N ARG A 193 12.01 -14.88 -9.36
CA ARG A 193 12.41 -13.90 -10.37
C ARG A 193 12.04 -14.41 -11.76
N GLN A 194 11.38 -13.56 -12.53
CA GLN A 194 11.02 -13.85 -13.92
C GLN A 194 12.27 -13.93 -14.79
N GLY A 195 12.11 -14.62 -15.93
CA GLY A 195 13.17 -14.93 -16.89
C GLY A 195 13.40 -13.87 -17.94
#